data_AF-A0A2W4LG12-F1
#
_entry.id   AF-A0A2W4LG12-F1
#
_cell.length_a   1.000
_cell.length_b   1.000
_cell.length_c   1.000
_cell.angle_alpha   90.00
_cell.angle_beta   90.00
_cell.angle_gamma   90.00
#
_symmetry.space_group_name_H-M   'P 1'
#
loop_
_entity.id
_entity.type
_entity.pdbx_description
1 polymer ?
#
loop_
_entity_poly.entity_id
_entity_poly.type
_entity_poly.pdbx_seq_one_letter_code
_entity_poly.pdbx_strand_id
1 'polypeptide(L)'
;MTETTPAPKKPAATSGKASSGGAAKKPAASKKPATSAAPAEPIGSATPVTETPASASTPPPPPPVLPAPPVAVPSGPQPMLERDARTWAMLVHILAVAAMLLSAGTLAFLAPLVIWLVFRERSALIDHHGKTNLNLQITSLIVMAAGVLVGFLLFFGVGFLLTGPIMLAYWLYNVIISIVAGVKANNGEYYRIPLVIRFFT
;
A
#
# COMPACT_ATOMS: atom_id res chain seq x y z
N MET A 1 -5.08 -63.74 -10.99
CA MET A 1 -4.02 -63.81 -9.96
C MET A 1 -3.79 -62.40 -9.49
N THR A 2 -3.98 -62.19 -8.19
CA THR A 2 -4.24 -60.93 -7.47
C THR A 2 -3.04 -59.98 -7.42
N GLU A 3 -3.22 -58.74 -7.89
CA GLU A 3 -2.30 -57.62 -7.62
C GLU A 3 -2.58 -57.04 -6.22
N THR A 4 -1.62 -57.16 -5.32
CA THR A 4 -1.63 -56.56 -3.97
C THR A 4 -0.91 -55.21 -3.97
N THR A 5 -1.69 -54.15 -3.77
CA THR A 5 -1.26 -52.79 -3.40
C THR A 5 -0.52 -52.75 -2.05
N PRO A 6 0.63 -52.07 -1.93
CA PRO A 6 1.20 -51.74 -0.62
C PRO A 6 0.78 -50.34 -0.15
N ALA A 7 0.28 -50.27 1.10
CA ALA A 7 -0.11 -49.05 1.79
C ALA A 7 1.09 -48.19 2.25
N PRO A 8 0.98 -46.85 2.31
CA PRO A 8 2.03 -46.00 2.86
C PRO A 8 1.98 -45.90 4.39
N LYS A 9 3.16 -46.12 5.00
CA LYS A 9 3.47 -46.05 6.44
C LYS A 9 3.55 -44.57 6.89
N LYS A 10 2.74 -44.19 7.89
CA LYS A 10 2.81 -42.87 8.56
C LYS A 10 3.73 -42.95 9.79
N PRO A 11 4.69 -42.03 9.99
CA PRO A 11 5.32 -41.86 11.29
C PRO A 11 4.51 -40.89 12.16
N ALA A 12 4.27 -41.31 13.40
CA ALA A 12 3.82 -40.47 14.49
C ALA A 12 5.03 -39.71 15.08
N ALA A 13 4.82 -38.44 15.44
CA ALA A 13 5.66 -37.73 16.40
C ALA A 13 4.75 -36.92 17.33
N THR A 14 4.95 -37.16 18.62
CA THR A 14 4.23 -36.67 19.79
C THR A 14 5.04 -35.61 20.54
N SER A 15 4.33 -34.80 21.33
CA SER A 15 4.82 -34.01 22.50
C SER A 15 5.57 -32.72 22.18
N GLY A 16 5.41 -31.58 22.86
CA GLY A 16 4.68 -31.18 24.08
C GLY A 16 4.84 -29.64 24.21
N LYS A 17 3.80 -28.88 24.56
CA LYS A 17 3.34 -28.47 25.90
C LYS A 17 3.97 -27.15 26.43
N ALA A 18 3.07 -26.18 26.64
CA ALA A 18 3.05 -25.06 27.62
C ALA A 18 4.16 -23.99 27.51
N SER A 19 4.00 -22.71 27.92
CA SER A 19 3.24 -22.13 29.02
C SER A 19 3.28 -20.58 28.92
N SER A 20 2.24 -19.90 29.43
CA SER A 20 2.21 -18.61 30.18
C SER A 20 2.96 -17.38 29.62
N GLY A 21 2.47 -16.14 29.63
CA GLY A 21 1.53 -15.46 30.52
C GLY A 21 2.06 -14.03 30.81
N GLY A 22 1.18 -13.08 31.16
CA GLY A 22 1.52 -11.75 31.71
C GLY A 22 1.52 -10.60 30.69
N ALA A 23 0.50 -9.74 30.58
CA ALA A 23 0.06 -8.67 31.51
C ALA A 23 0.96 -7.41 31.54
N ALA A 24 0.43 -6.35 30.93
CA ALA A 24 0.49 -4.92 31.27
C ALA A 24 1.69 -4.31 32.03
N LYS A 25 2.27 -3.25 31.46
CA LYS A 25 2.32 -1.91 32.11
C LYS A 25 2.90 -0.81 31.20
N LYS A 26 2.16 0.30 31.11
CA LYS A 26 2.66 1.65 30.79
C LYS A 26 2.90 2.39 32.11
N PRO A 27 3.96 3.20 32.21
CA PRO A 27 3.82 4.63 32.54
C PRO A 27 4.92 5.44 31.80
N ALA A 28 5.06 6.76 31.82
CA ALA A 28 4.29 7.96 32.11
C ALA A 28 5.14 9.11 31.53
N ALA A 29 4.52 10.28 31.35
CA ALA A 29 5.16 11.51 30.93
C ALA A 29 6.28 11.99 31.87
N SER A 30 7.23 12.78 31.38
CA SER A 30 7.65 14.04 32.02
C SER A 30 8.76 14.80 31.26
N LYS A 31 8.46 16.08 31.01
CA LYS A 31 9.31 17.28 31.20
C LYS A 31 10.51 17.55 30.27
N LYS A 32 10.33 18.62 29.47
CA LYS A 32 11.35 19.59 29.05
C LYS A 32 11.66 20.54 30.23
N PRO A 33 12.92 20.97 30.43
CA PRO A 33 13.35 22.36 30.20
C PRO A 33 14.83 22.39 29.73
N ALA A 34 15.55 23.44 29.38
CA ALA A 34 15.41 24.84 29.03
C ALA A 34 16.79 25.20 28.44
N THR A 35 16.80 26.26 27.65
CA THR A 35 17.96 27.06 27.24
C THR A 35 19.00 27.30 28.34
N SER A 36 20.29 27.23 28.00
CA SER A 36 21.36 27.84 28.78
C SER A 36 22.41 28.45 27.84
N ALA A 37 22.64 29.75 28.04
CA ALA A 37 23.61 30.59 27.35
C ALA A 37 25.04 30.29 27.83
N ALA A 38 26.02 30.49 26.95
CA ALA A 38 27.44 30.45 27.30
C ALA A 38 28.01 31.88 27.40
N PRO A 39 28.94 32.17 28.33
CA PRO A 39 29.39 33.53 28.66
C PRO A 39 30.68 33.94 27.92
N ALA A 40 30.93 35.24 27.95
CA ALA A 40 32.07 35.95 27.38
C ALA A 40 33.31 35.99 28.32
N GLU A 41 34.44 36.35 27.69
CA GLU A 41 35.70 36.93 28.21
C GLU A 41 36.80 36.00 28.78
N PRO A 42 38.11 36.38 28.77
CA PRO A 42 38.67 37.74 28.70
C PRO A 42 39.90 38.01 27.81
N ILE A 43 40.25 39.30 27.83
CA ILE A 43 41.29 40.09 27.18
C ILE A 43 42.70 39.70 27.64
N GLY A 44 43.68 39.68 26.71
CA GLY A 44 45.11 39.48 26.99
C GLY A 44 46.00 40.32 26.06
N SER A 45 46.89 41.09 26.68
CA SER A 45 47.66 42.22 26.14
C SER A 45 48.84 41.87 25.20
N ALA A 46 49.26 42.92 24.48
CA ALA A 46 50.18 43.00 23.34
C ALA A 46 51.64 42.54 23.54
N THR A 47 52.27 42.21 22.40
CA THR A 47 53.70 42.44 22.12
C THR A 47 53.86 42.83 20.64
N PRO A 48 54.73 43.80 20.27
CA PRO A 48 54.90 44.23 18.89
C PRO A 48 55.96 43.35 18.21
N VAL A 49 55.57 42.64 17.15
CA VAL A 49 56.52 41.90 16.30
C VAL A 49 56.86 42.79 15.11
N THR A 50 58.14 43.06 14.92
CA THR A 50 58.70 43.80 13.79
C THR A 50 58.40 43.06 12.48
N GLU A 51 57.48 43.58 11.67
CA GLU A 51 57.17 43.04 10.34
C GLU A 51 58.28 43.39 9.35
N THR A 52 58.91 42.37 8.80
CA THR A 52 59.71 42.44 7.57
C THR A 52 58.74 42.53 6.38
N PRO A 53 58.94 43.40 5.37
CA PRO A 53 58.03 43.48 4.24
C PRO A 53 58.23 42.25 3.34
N ALA A 54 57.49 41.17 3.62
CA ALA A 54 57.37 40.03 2.73
C ALA A 54 56.48 40.43 1.55
N SER A 55 57.05 40.32 0.35
CA SER A 55 56.43 40.59 -0.93
C SER A 55 55.03 39.95 -1.03
N ALA A 56 53.99 40.78 -1.03
CA ALA A 56 52.61 40.35 -1.22
C ALA A 56 52.43 39.84 -2.66
N SER A 57 52.47 38.52 -2.85
CA SER A 57 51.89 37.90 -4.04
C SER A 57 50.39 37.76 -3.80
N THR A 58 49.61 38.61 -4.45
CA THR A 58 48.15 38.57 -4.40
C THR A 58 47.69 37.20 -4.94
N PRO A 59 46.82 36.47 -4.23
CA PRO A 59 46.23 35.25 -4.79
C PRO A 59 45.44 35.61 -6.06
N PRO A 60 45.48 34.75 -7.10
CA PRO A 60 44.74 35.00 -8.33
C PRO A 60 43.24 35.08 -8.05
N PRO A 61 42.50 35.93 -8.78
CA PRO A 61 41.05 36.05 -8.62
C PRO A 61 40.36 34.70 -8.88
N PRO A 62 39.31 34.35 -8.11
CA PRO A 62 38.54 33.14 -8.38
C PRO A 62 37.94 33.19 -9.79
N PRO A 63 37.87 32.06 -10.50
CA PRO A 63 37.28 32.03 -11.83
C PRO A 63 35.81 32.49 -11.78
N PRO A 64 35.29 33.12 -12.85
CA PRO A 64 33.89 33.50 -12.94
C PRO A 64 33.01 32.26 -12.71
N VAL A 65 32.18 32.28 -11.65
CA VAL A 65 31.16 31.25 -11.44
C VAL A 65 30.10 31.46 -12.52
N LEU A 66 30.21 30.71 -13.61
CA LEU A 66 29.15 30.69 -14.62
C LEU A 66 27.84 30.28 -13.92
N PRO A 67 26.71 30.95 -14.20
CA PRO A 67 25.43 30.50 -13.69
C PRO A 67 25.24 29.04 -14.07
N ALA A 68 25.00 28.17 -13.08
CA ALA A 68 24.71 26.77 -13.35
C ALA A 68 23.54 26.69 -14.35
N PRO A 69 23.62 25.86 -15.40
CA PRO A 69 22.52 25.72 -16.33
C PRO A 69 21.25 25.33 -15.56
N PRO A 70 20.09 25.93 -15.86
CA PRO A 70 18.85 25.62 -15.18
C PRO A 70 18.60 24.10 -15.27
N VAL A 71 18.52 23.45 -14.10
CA VAL A 71 18.23 22.01 -14.02
C VAL A 71 16.89 21.76 -14.71
N ALA A 72 16.91 21.05 -15.83
CA ALA A 72 15.70 20.69 -16.55
C ALA A 72 14.85 19.80 -15.64
N VAL A 73 13.75 20.34 -15.11
CA VAL A 73 12.80 19.55 -14.33
C VAL A 73 12.09 18.60 -15.29
N PRO A 74 12.14 17.27 -15.08
CA PRO A 74 11.52 16.32 -15.99
C PRO A 74 10.01 16.59 -16.06
N SER A 75 9.49 16.83 -17.26
CA SER A 75 8.11 17.24 -17.54
C SER A 75 7.07 16.10 -17.49
N GLY A 76 7.38 15.00 -16.78
CA GLY A 76 6.53 13.81 -16.68
C GLY A 76 5.84 13.66 -15.31
N PRO A 77 4.89 12.71 -15.19
CA PRO A 77 4.34 12.30 -13.90
C PRO A 77 5.49 11.89 -12.97
N GLN A 78 5.59 12.57 -11.82
CA GLN A 78 6.64 12.28 -10.86
C GLN A 78 6.39 10.91 -10.21
N PRO A 79 7.42 10.06 -10.07
CA PRO A 79 7.29 8.77 -9.39
C PRO A 79 6.88 8.99 -7.94
N MET A 80 5.97 8.14 -7.45
CA MET A 80 5.42 8.30 -6.11
C MET A 80 6.28 7.60 -5.05
N LEU A 81 6.32 8.16 -3.84
CA LEU A 81 6.96 7.54 -2.68
C LEU A 81 6.36 6.15 -2.41
N GLU A 82 7.21 5.18 -2.07
CA GLU A 82 6.79 3.79 -1.80
C GLU A 82 5.70 3.67 -0.73
N ARG A 83 5.81 4.45 0.36
CA ARG A 83 4.79 4.48 1.42
C ARG A 83 3.43 4.96 0.90
N ASP A 84 3.43 5.97 0.05
CA ASP A 84 2.21 6.52 -0.54
C ASP A 84 1.63 5.53 -1.55
N ALA A 85 2.47 4.83 -2.32
CA ALA A 85 2.07 3.77 -3.24
C ALA A 85 1.31 2.65 -2.55
N ARG A 86 1.87 2.15 -1.43
CA ARG A 86 1.23 1.14 -0.58
C ARG A 86 -0.11 1.61 -0.03
N THR A 87 -0.16 2.86 0.44
CA THR A 87 -1.38 3.46 1.00
C THR A 87 -2.47 3.55 -0.07
N TRP A 88 -2.17 4.14 -1.22
CA TRP A 88 -3.13 4.28 -2.32
C TRP A 88 -3.57 2.94 -2.88
N ALA A 89 -2.67 1.98 -3.03
CA ALA A 89 -3.01 0.65 -3.52
C ALA A 89 -3.85 -0.16 -2.54
N MET A 90 -3.65 0.01 -1.23
CA MET A 90 -4.58 -0.53 -0.23
C MET A 90 -5.95 0.14 -0.34
N LEU A 91 -5.98 1.47 -0.46
CA LEU A 91 -7.22 2.25 -0.59
C LEU A 91 -8.05 1.85 -1.83
N VAL A 92 -7.41 1.43 -2.94
CA VAL A 92 -8.11 0.84 -4.10
C VAL A 92 -9.10 -0.23 -3.65
N HIS A 93 -8.69 -1.16 -2.78
CA HIS A 93 -9.56 -2.26 -2.34
C HIS A 93 -10.51 -1.84 -1.23
N ILE A 94 -10.04 -1.06 -0.24
CA ILE A 94 -10.86 -0.68 0.92
C ILE A 94 -12.01 0.25 0.50
N LEU A 95 -11.75 1.21 -0.39
CA LEU A 95 -12.78 2.10 -0.91
C LEU A 95 -13.73 1.36 -1.86
N ALA A 96 -13.27 0.35 -2.59
CA ALA A 96 -14.15 -0.52 -3.36
C ALA A 96 -15.14 -1.27 -2.46
N VAL A 97 -14.67 -1.82 -1.33
CA VAL A 97 -15.55 -2.45 -0.33
C VAL A 97 -16.52 -1.43 0.25
N ALA A 98 -16.04 -0.26 0.68
CA ALA A 98 -16.91 0.78 1.23
C ALA A 98 -18.00 1.19 0.21
N ALA A 99 -17.63 1.44 -1.04
CA ALA A 99 -18.57 1.73 -2.11
C ALA A 99 -19.54 0.57 -2.37
N MET A 100 -19.07 -0.68 -2.31
CA MET A 100 -19.92 -1.87 -2.41
C MET A 100 -20.96 -1.95 -1.31
N LEU A 101 -20.60 -1.64 -0.06
CA LEU A 101 -21.55 -1.63 1.05
C LEU A 101 -22.61 -0.53 0.87
N LEU A 102 -22.19 0.67 0.46
CA LEU A 102 -23.06 1.83 0.33
C LEU A 102 -24.00 1.77 -0.89
N SER A 103 -23.60 1.06 -1.94
CA SER A 103 -24.35 0.99 -3.20
C SER A 103 -24.90 -0.40 -3.53
N ALA A 104 -24.83 -1.34 -2.57
CA ALA A 104 -25.09 -2.77 -2.82
C ALA A 104 -24.31 -3.33 -4.04
N GLY A 105 -23.06 -2.88 -4.22
CA GLY A 105 -22.17 -3.32 -5.30
C GLY A 105 -22.28 -2.59 -6.63
N THR A 106 -23.36 -1.84 -6.89
CA THR A 106 -23.60 -1.19 -8.19
C THR A 106 -22.57 -0.11 -8.58
N LEU A 107 -21.99 0.60 -7.61
CA LEU A 107 -21.02 1.69 -7.82
C LEU A 107 -19.61 1.34 -7.30
N ALA A 108 -19.39 0.09 -6.89
CA ALA A 108 -18.15 -0.32 -6.24
C ALA A 108 -16.91 -0.23 -7.15
N PHE A 109 -17.10 -0.30 -8.47
CA PHE A 109 -16.02 -0.18 -9.45
C PHE A 109 -15.48 1.25 -9.61
N LEU A 110 -16.21 2.27 -9.14
CA LEU A 110 -15.79 3.66 -9.32
C LEU A 110 -14.55 4.00 -8.50
N ALA A 111 -14.47 3.54 -7.25
CA ALA A 111 -13.31 3.76 -6.40
C ALA A 111 -11.99 3.26 -7.02
N PRO A 112 -11.87 1.98 -7.44
CA PRO A 112 -10.66 1.49 -8.09
C PRO A 112 -10.42 2.16 -9.45
N LEU A 113 -11.48 2.46 -10.22
CA LEU A 113 -11.36 3.13 -11.52
C LEU A 113 -10.74 4.52 -11.40
N VAL A 114 -11.25 5.36 -10.48
CA VAL A 114 -10.76 6.73 -10.28
C VAL A 114 -9.31 6.71 -9.78
N ILE A 115 -9.00 5.89 -8.77
CA ILE A 115 -7.64 5.81 -8.23
C ILE A 115 -6.67 5.29 -9.30
N TRP A 116 -7.06 4.27 -10.06
CA TRP A 116 -6.23 3.72 -11.12
C TRP A 116 -5.93 4.76 -12.20
N LEU A 117 -6.94 5.48 -12.70
CA LEU A 117 -6.72 6.50 -13.73
C LEU A 117 -5.81 7.64 -13.27
N VAL A 118 -5.91 8.05 -12.00
CA VAL A 118 -5.12 9.17 -11.45
C VAL A 118 -3.68 8.78 -11.15
N PHE A 119 -3.44 7.56 -10.66
CA PHE A 119 -2.16 7.18 -10.07
C PHE A 119 -1.41 6.05 -10.78
N ARG A 120 -1.99 5.38 -11.80
CA ARG A 120 -1.33 4.26 -12.52
C ARG A 120 0.04 4.60 -13.09
N GLU A 121 0.23 5.83 -13.58
CA GLU A 121 1.49 6.26 -14.20
C GLU A 121 2.57 6.58 -13.16
N ARG A 122 2.19 6.73 -11.89
CA ARG A 122 3.10 7.10 -10.80
C ARG A 122 3.60 5.91 -9.99
N SER A 123 2.97 4.74 -10.11
CA SER A 123 3.36 3.52 -9.39
C SER A 123 2.87 2.25 -10.08
N ALA A 124 3.79 1.33 -10.37
CA ALA A 124 3.47 -0.01 -10.89
C ALA A 124 2.62 -0.83 -9.91
N LEU A 125 2.77 -0.60 -8.61
CA LEU A 125 2.00 -1.28 -7.57
C LEU A 125 0.52 -0.85 -7.64
N ILE A 126 0.25 0.45 -7.85
CA ILE A 126 -1.11 0.95 -8.04
C ILE A 126 -1.69 0.50 -9.37
N ASP A 127 -0.89 0.48 -10.44
CA ASP A 127 -1.36 -0.05 -11.74
C ASP A 127 -1.85 -1.50 -11.59
N HIS A 128 -1.07 -2.35 -10.93
CA HIS A 128 -1.43 -3.74 -10.69
C HIS A 128 -2.68 -3.89 -9.83
N HIS A 129 -2.74 -3.25 -8.66
CA HIS A 129 -3.88 -3.38 -7.76
C HIS A 129 -5.14 -2.70 -8.30
N GLY A 130 -4.99 -1.58 -9.00
CA GLY A 130 -6.05 -0.87 -9.70
C GLY A 130 -6.72 -1.76 -10.75
N LYS A 131 -5.95 -2.34 -11.67
CA LYS A 131 -6.46 -3.31 -12.67
C LYS A 131 -7.09 -4.54 -12.02
N THR A 132 -6.43 -5.11 -11.01
CA THR A 132 -6.89 -6.33 -10.34
C THR A 132 -8.23 -6.10 -9.63
N ASN A 133 -8.37 -5.00 -8.89
CA ASN A 133 -9.63 -4.69 -8.21
C ASN A 133 -10.71 -4.25 -9.19
N LEU A 134 -10.38 -3.49 -10.24
CA LEU A 134 -11.34 -3.13 -11.28
C LEU A 134 -11.92 -4.37 -11.98
N ASN A 135 -11.06 -5.35 -12.31
CA ASN A 135 -11.49 -6.65 -12.83
C ASN A 135 -12.43 -7.38 -11.86
N LEU A 136 -12.15 -7.37 -10.54
CA LEU A 136 -13.03 -7.94 -9.51
C LEU A 136 -14.39 -7.24 -9.50
N GLN A 137 -14.43 -5.90 -9.42
CA GLN A 137 -15.68 -5.16 -9.30
C GLN A 137 -16.56 -5.28 -10.54
N ILE A 138 -15.97 -5.27 -11.74
CA ILE A 138 -16.72 -5.50 -12.99
C ILE A 138 -17.24 -6.94 -13.05
N THR A 139 -16.40 -7.93 -12.72
CA THR A 139 -16.84 -9.33 -12.66
C THR A 139 -17.99 -9.49 -11.68
N SER A 140 -17.87 -8.87 -10.50
CA SER A 140 -18.89 -8.89 -9.46
C SER A 140 -20.20 -8.28 -9.94
N LEU A 141 -20.16 -7.12 -10.59
CA LEU A 141 -21.34 -6.49 -11.17
C LEU A 141 -22.06 -7.40 -12.17
N ILE A 142 -21.31 -8.06 -13.06
CA ILE A 142 -21.87 -8.98 -14.06
C ILE A 142 -22.50 -10.20 -13.39
N VAL A 143 -21.79 -10.85 -12.47
CA VAL A 143 -22.28 -12.03 -11.74
C VAL A 143 -23.54 -11.70 -10.94
N MET A 144 -23.56 -10.53 -10.29
CA MET A 144 -24.70 -10.08 -9.50
C MET A 144 -25.91 -9.77 -10.38
N ALA A 145 -25.71 -9.07 -11.49
CA ALA A 145 -26.78 -8.78 -12.45
C ALA A 145 -27.36 -10.07 -13.07
N ALA A 146 -26.49 -11.03 -13.44
CA ALA A 146 -26.91 -12.34 -13.94
C ALA A 146 -27.69 -13.13 -12.88
N GLY A 147 -27.25 -13.11 -11.62
CA GLY A 147 -27.95 -13.77 -10.51
C GLY A 147 -29.35 -13.20 -10.28
N VAL A 148 -29.52 -11.88 -10.37
CA VAL A 148 -30.84 -11.22 -10.29
C VAL A 148 -31.72 -11.64 -11.46
N LEU A 149 -31.18 -11.60 -12.68
CA LEU A 149 -31.92 -11.98 -13.90
C LEU A 149 -32.41 -13.43 -13.82
N VAL A 150 -31.52 -14.37 -13.48
CA VAL A 150 -31.86 -15.79 -13.34
C VAL A 150 -32.86 -16.00 -12.21
N GLY A 151 -32.67 -15.35 -11.06
CA GLY A 151 -33.60 -15.42 -9.94
C GLY A 151 -35.02 -14.97 -10.31
N PHE A 152 -35.13 -13.91 -11.10
CA PHE A 152 -36.41 -13.39 -11.59
C PHE A 152 -37.05 -14.28 -12.65
N LEU A 153 -36.28 -14.76 -13.63
CA LEU A 153 -36.79 -15.60 -14.72
C LEU A 153 -37.26 -16.97 -14.23
N LEU A 154 -36.64 -17.52 -13.19
CA LEU A 154 -37.01 -18.81 -12.64
C LEU A 154 -38.29 -18.69 -11.81
N PHE A 155 -39.39 -19.23 -12.37
CA PHE A 155 -40.70 -19.34 -11.72
C PHE A 155 -41.19 -18.00 -11.14
N PHE A 156 -41.02 -16.90 -11.89
CA PHE A 156 -41.43 -15.55 -11.48
C PHE A 156 -40.91 -15.13 -10.09
N GLY A 157 -39.65 -15.45 -9.77
CA GLY A 157 -38.99 -15.03 -8.54
C GLY A 157 -38.80 -16.13 -7.48
N VAL A 158 -39.38 -17.32 -7.63
CA VAL A 158 -39.05 -18.46 -6.73
C VAL A 158 -37.57 -18.84 -6.88
N GLY A 159 -36.95 -18.55 -8.04
CA GLY A 159 -35.51 -18.68 -8.25
C GLY A 159 -34.63 -17.94 -7.23
N PHE A 160 -35.12 -16.86 -6.60
CA PHE A 160 -34.37 -16.15 -5.56
C PHE A 160 -34.11 -17.00 -4.31
N LEU A 161 -34.91 -18.03 -4.05
CA LEU A 161 -34.65 -18.96 -2.95
C LEU A 161 -33.37 -19.78 -3.17
N LEU A 162 -33.00 -20.00 -4.45
CA LEU A 162 -31.78 -20.67 -4.85
C LEU A 162 -30.62 -19.68 -5.07
N THR A 163 -30.87 -18.59 -5.80
CA THR A 163 -29.81 -17.63 -6.16
C THR A 163 -29.42 -16.74 -4.98
N GLY A 164 -30.35 -16.41 -4.07
CA GLY A 164 -30.12 -15.53 -2.93
C GLY A 164 -28.97 -15.97 -2.01
N PRO A 165 -28.96 -17.22 -1.49
CA PRO A 165 -27.86 -17.72 -0.67
C PRO A 165 -26.51 -17.71 -1.40
N ILE A 166 -26.50 -18.06 -2.69
CA ILE A 166 -25.28 -18.08 -3.52
C ILE A 166 -24.75 -16.66 -3.73
N MET A 167 -25.64 -15.71 -4.02
CA MET A 167 -25.34 -14.29 -4.19
C MET A 167 -24.77 -13.70 -2.90
N LEU A 168 -25.33 -14.03 -1.74
CA LEU A 168 -24.82 -13.57 -0.45
C LEU A 168 -23.42 -14.15 -0.16
N ALA A 169 -23.20 -15.44 -0.43
CA ALA A 169 -21.89 -16.06 -0.26
C ALA A 169 -20.83 -15.42 -1.18
N TYR A 170 -21.18 -15.15 -2.43
CA TYR A 170 -20.30 -14.47 -3.39
C TYR A 170 -20.02 -13.02 -2.96
N TRP A 171 -21.01 -12.32 -2.44
CA TRP A 171 -20.84 -10.96 -1.92
C TRP A 171 -19.86 -10.94 -0.73
N LEU A 172 -19.99 -11.87 0.21
CA LEU A 172 -19.04 -12.02 1.33
C LEU A 172 -17.63 -12.37 0.83
N TYR A 173 -17.51 -13.24 -0.17
CA TYR A 173 -16.24 -13.52 -0.84
C TYR A 173 -15.58 -12.23 -1.37
N ASN A 174 -16.33 -11.36 -2.04
CA ASN A 174 -15.82 -10.09 -2.56
C ASN A 174 -15.27 -9.18 -1.45
N VAL A 175 -15.96 -9.10 -0.30
CA VAL A 175 -15.47 -8.35 0.87
C VAL A 175 -14.15 -8.93 1.37
N ILE A 176 -14.11 -10.24 1.64
CA ILE A 176 -12.94 -10.91 2.23
C ILE A 176 -11.73 -10.78 1.31
N ILE A 177 -11.89 -11.08 0.02
CA ILE A 177 -10.78 -11.07 -0.92
C ILE A 177 -10.23 -9.66 -1.15
N SER A 178 -11.09 -8.64 -1.12
CA SER A 178 -10.68 -7.23 -1.20
C SER A 178 -9.91 -6.80 0.04
N ILE A 179 -10.31 -7.22 1.24
CA ILE A 179 -9.55 -6.93 2.47
C ILE A 179 -8.18 -7.61 2.40
N VAL A 180 -8.10 -8.88 2.02
CA VAL A 180 -6.82 -9.60 1.86
C VAL A 180 -5.94 -8.92 0.82
N ALA A 181 -6.50 -8.54 -0.32
CA ALA A 181 -5.79 -7.82 -1.36
C ALA A 181 -5.29 -6.44 -0.89
N GLY A 182 -6.09 -5.73 -0.09
CA GLY A 182 -5.72 -4.45 0.51
C GLY A 182 -4.59 -4.56 1.52
N VAL A 183 -4.63 -5.57 2.41
CA VAL A 183 -3.54 -5.85 3.35
C VAL A 183 -2.24 -6.18 2.61
N LYS A 184 -2.32 -7.02 1.56
CA LYS A 184 -1.16 -7.34 0.73
C LYS A 184 -0.62 -6.14 -0.04
N ALA A 185 -1.50 -5.29 -0.57
CA ALA A 185 -1.10 -4.04 -1.20
C ALA A 185 -0.35 -3.12 -0.23
N ASN A 186 -0.82 -3.03 1.02
CA ASN A 186 -0.16 -2.25 2.06
C ASN A 186 1.25 -2.80 2.42
N ASN A 187 1.45 -4.11 2.29
CA ASN A 187 2.76 -4.75 2.49
C ASN A 187 3.71 -4.56 1.29
N GLY A 188 3.23 -4.04 0.16
CA GLY A 188 4.03 -3.95 -1.07
C GLY A 188 3.90 -5.16 -2.00
N GLU A 189 2.97 -6.08 -1.73
CA GLU A 189 2.85 -7.36 -2.44
C GLU A 189 1.88 -7.30 -3.61
N TYR A 190 2.32 -7.78 -4.78
CA TYR A 190 1.49 -7.92 -5.98
C TYR A 190 0.52 -9.10 -5.88
N TYR A 191 -0.60 -8.89 -5.18
CA TYR A 191 -1.62 -9.92 -5.00
C TYR A 191 -2.50 -10.10 -6.24
N ARG A 192 -2.74 -11.36 -6.63
CA ARG A 192 -3.68 -11.71 -7.69
C ARG A 192 -4.96 -12.27 -7.08
N ILE A 193 -6.08 -11.66 -7.43
CA ILE A 193 -7.40 -12.07 -6.97
C ILE A 193 -7.89 -13.24 -7.85
N PRO A 194 -8.30 -14.38 -7.27
CA PRO A 194 -8.91 -15.47 -8.03
C PRO A 194 -10.38 -15.16 -8.40
N LEU A 195 -10.96 -15.96 -9.29
CA LEU A 195 -12.38 -15.84 -9.70
C LEU A 195 -12.75 -14.46 -10.30
N VAL A 196 -11.85 -13.88 -11.10
CA VAL A 196 -12.10 -12.63 -11.83
C VAL A 196 -11.89 -12.82 -13.32
N ILE A 197 -12.75 -12.17 -14.11
CA ILE A 197 -12.56 -12.03 -15.55
C ILE A 197 -11.53 -10.91 -15.77
N ARG A 198 -10.49 -11.19 -16.57
CA ARG A 198 -9.39 -10.25 -16.81
C ARG A 198 -9.70 -9.40 -18.02
N PHE A 199 -10.20 -8.19 -17.80
CA PHE A 199 -10.42 -7.19 -18.84
C PHE A 199 -9.13 -6.42 -19.15
N PHE A 200 -8.35 -6.16 -18.09
CA PHE A 200 -7.07 -5.46 -18.17
C PHE A 200 -5.94 -6.38 -17.67
N THR A 201 -4.84 -6.44 -18.43
CA THR A 201 -3.64 -7.24 -18.13
C THR A 201 -2.43 -6.41 -17.74
#